data_AF-A0AA36DRF0-F1
#
_entry.id   AF-A0AA36DRF0-F1
#
_cell.length_a   1.000
_cell.length_b   1.000
_cell.length_c   1.000
_cell.angle_alpha   90.00
_cell.angle_beta   90.00
_cell.angle_gamma   90.00
#
_symmetry.space_group_name_H-M   'P 1'
#
loop_
_entity.id
_entity.type
_entity.pdbx_description
1 polymer ?
#
loop_
_entity_poly.entity_id
_entity_poly.type
_entity_poly.pdbx_seq_one_letter_code
_entity_poly.pdbx_strand_id
1 'polypeptide(L)'
;MATAINIKRKNIDLPVDTLQKLSIMAVAQGRSLKNFIETILINKANSVSVEVSENPSPSGDPWFDDPENMASVRRGIEDIKAGRCRAYSMDEIRDLLGEHPKTGTGQVEQLKGELSGKWSRRITKGDRLIYTIEDEKVFVTVISLKGHYRDK
;
A
#
# COMPACT_ATOMS: atom_id res chain seq x y z
N MET A 1 19.86 13.47 -27.44
CA MET A 1 20.42 12.29 -26.75
C MET A 1 19.41 11.15 -26.90
N ALA A 2 19.80 10.00 -27.44
CA ALA A 2 18.88 8.89 -27.65
C ALA A 2 18.58 8.22 -26.29
N THR A 3 17.32 8.25 -25.87
CA THR A 3 16.83 7.54 -24.67
C THR A 3 16.90 6.05 -24.94
N ALA A 4 17.77 5.33 -24.21
CA ALA A 4 17.87 3.88 -24.32
C ALA A 4 16.55 3.24 -23.87
N ILE A 5 15.88 2.52 -24.77
CA ILE A 5 14.69 1.73 -24.43
C ILE A 5 15.15 0.57 -23.54
N ASN A 6 14.60 0.47 -22.33
CA ASN A 6 14.90 -0.61 -21.39
C ASN A 6 14.20 -1.91 -21.84
N ILE A 7 14.91 -2.75 -22.60
CA ILE A 7 14.39 -4.00 -23.16
C ILE A 7 14.76 -5.17 -22.25
N LYS A 8 13.75 -5.94 -21.81
CA LYS A 8 13.95 -7.19 -21.06
C LYS A 8 13.71 -8.40 -21.95
N ARG A 9 14.70 -9.31 -22.05
CA ARG A 9 14.55 -10.58 -22.78
C ARG A 9 13.59 -11.51 -22.03
N LYS A 10 12.68 -12.15 -22.77
CA LYS A 10 11.67 -13.09 -22.25
C LYS A 10 11.58 -14.28 -23.19
N ASN A 11 11.50 -15.48 -22.60
CA ASN A 11 11.25 -16.71 -23.34
C ASN A 11 9.75 -16.98 -23.36
N ILE A 12 9.26 -17.52 -24.47
CA ILE A 12 7.86 -17.89 -24.66
C ILE A 12 7.80 -19.34 -25.13
N ASP A 13 6.87 -20.11 -24.59
CA ASP A 13 6.59 -21.46 -25.05
C ASP A 13 5.46 -21.40 -26.08
N LEU A 14 5.70 -21.96 -27.26
CA LEU A 14 4.74 -22.00 -28.36
C LEU A 14 4.62 -23.43 -28.88
N PRO A 15 3.40 -23.91 -29.19
CA PRO A 15 3.22 -25.12 -29.97
C PRO A 15 4.01 -25.07 -31.28
N VAL A 16 4.57 -26.20 -31.70
CA VAL A 16 5.45 -26.27 -32.89
C VAL A 16 4.73 -25.80 -34.15
N ASP A 17 3.46 -26.16 -34.32
CA ASP A 17 2.64 -25.76 -35.47
C ASP A 17 2.41 -24.24 -35.50
N THR A 18 2.23 -23.64 -34.32
CA THR A 18 2.04 -22.19 -34.15
C THR A 18 3.32 -21.45 -34.52
N LEU A 19 4.48 -21.95 -34.08
CA LEU A 19 5.78 -21.40 -34.45
C LEU A 19 6.03 -21.45 -35.96
N GLN A 20 5.66 -22.56 -36.62
CA GLN A 20 5.77 -22.71 -38.07
C GLN A 20 4.89 -21.70 -38.81
N LYS A 21 3.62 -21.56 -38.41
CA LYS A 21 2.69 -20.58 -39.00
C LYS A 21 3.22 -19.15 -38.87
N LEU A 22 3.70 -18.77 -37.67
CA LEU A 22 4.29 -17.45 -37.42
C LEU A 22 5.53 -17.20 -38.26
N SER A 23 6.36 -18.23 -38.48
CA SER A 23 7.56 -18.13 -39.34
C SER A 23 7.19 -17.84 -40.79
N ILE A 24 6.19 -18.53 -41.33
CA ILE A 24 5.69 -18.30 -42.69
C ILE A 24 5.12 -16.88 -42.82
N MET A 25 4.33 -16.43 -41.84
CA MET A 25 3.76 -15.07 -41.84
C MET A 25 4.85 -13.99 -41.75
N ALA A 26 5.89 -14.19 -40.95
CA ALA A 26 7.01 -13.26 -40.83
C ALA A 26 7.77 -13.12 -42.16
N VAL A 27 8.06 -14.26 -42.82
CA VAL A 27 8.72 -14.30 -44.13
C VAL A 27 7.88 -13.61 -45.19
N ALA A 28 6.56 -13.85 -45.21
CA ALA A 28 5.64 -13.19 -46.15
C ALA A 28 5.63 -11.65 -46.00
N GLN A 29 5.98 -11.14 -44.82
CA GLN A 29 6.08 -9.70 -44.54
C GLN A 29 7.51 -9.15 -44.65
N GLY A 30 8.50 -9.97 -45.05
CA GLY A 30 9.90 -9.57 -45.15
C GLY A 30 10.55 -9.24 -43.80
N ARG A 31 10.04 -9.81 -42.70
CA ARG A 31 10.50 -9.54 -41.34
C ARG A 31 11.13 -10.79 -40.72
N SER A 32 12.04 -10.58 -39.75
CA SER A 32 12.49 -11.69 -38.91
C SER A 32 11.35 -12.16 -38.00
N LEU A 33 11.33 -13.46 -37.68
CA LEU A 33 10.34 -14.04 -36.76
C LEU A 33 10.29 -13.28 -35.42
N LYS A 34 11.46 -12.90 -34.89
CA LYS A 34 11.58 -12.10 -33.66
C LYS A 34 10.86 -10.77 -33.77
N ASN A 35 11.19 -9.97 -34.80
CA ASN A 35 10.60 -8.64 -35.00
C ASN A 35 9.08 -8.73 -35.24
N PHE A 36 8.64 -9.75 -35.98
CA PHE A 36 7.23 -10.00 -36.25
C PHE A 36 6.45 -10.30 -34.97
N ILE A 37 6.92 -11.24 -34.14
CA ILE A 37 6.28 -11.56 -32.85
C ILE A 37 6.28 -10.35 -31.91
N GLU A 38 7.40 -9.63 -31.80
CA GLU A 38 7.51 -8.41 -30.99
C GLU A 38 6.47 -7.37 -31.42
N THR A 39 6.33 -7.12 -32.72
CA THR A 39 5.37 -6.15 -33.26
C THR A 39 3.93 -6.54 -32.95
N ILE A 40 3.57 -7.82 -33.12
CA ILE A 40 2.22 -8.32 -32.80
C ILE A 40 1.90 -8.07 -31.33
N LEU A 41 2.81 -8.45 -30.43
CA LEU A 41 2.61 -8.31 -28.99
C LEU A 41 2.49 -6.83 -28.59
N ILE A 42 3.33 -5.95 -29.12
CA ILE A 42 3.29 -4.51 -28.85
C ILE A 42 1.96 -3.91 -29.35
N ASN A 43 1.57 -4.19 -30.60
CA ASN A 43 0.34 -3.67 -31.17
C ASN A 43 -0.88 -4.16 -30.38
N LYS A 44 -0.88 -5.44 -29.99
CA LYS A 44 -1.96 -6.01 -29.18
C LYS A 44 -2.03 -5.33 -27.82
N ALA A 45 -0.90 -5.13 -27.15
CA ALA A 45 -0.84 -4.42 -25.87
C ALA A 45 -1.35 -2.97 -25.98
N ASN A 46 -0.92 -2.23 -27.00
CA ASN A 46 -1.34 -0.84 -27.22
C ASN A 46 -2.83 -0.72 -27.59
N SER A 47 -3.41 -1.75 -28.20
CA SER A 47 -4.84 -1.78 -28.57
C SER A 47 -5.78 -2.04 -27.38
N VAL A 48 -5.25 -2.55 -26.27
CA VAL A 48 -6.04 -2.87 -25.08
C VAL A 48 -5.71 -1.84 -24.01
N SER A 49 -6.63 -0.89 -23.79
CA SER A 49 -6.66 -0.12 -22.54
C SER A 49 -7.13 -1.04 -21.41
N VAL A 50 -6.22 -1.84 -20.87
CA VAL A 50 -6.47 -2.48 -19.57
C VAL A 50 -6.34 -1.37 -18.55
N GLU A 51 -7.47 -0.79 -18.14
CA GLU A 51 -7.53 -0.03 -16.90
C GLU A 51 -7.30 -1.06 -15.78
N VAL A 52 -6.03 -1.34 -15.50
CA VAL A 52 -5.65 -2.01 -14.26
C VAL A 52 -6.01 -1.00 -13.20
N SER A 53 -7.18 -1.18 -12.58
CA SER A 53 -7.56 -0.39 -11.41
C SER A 53 -6.39 -0.47 -10.44
N GLU A 54 -5.74 0.67 -10.21
CA GLU A 54 -4.62 0.75 -9.27
C GLU A 54 -5.11 0.57 -7.82
N ASN A 55 -6.44 0.58 -7.63
CA ASN A 55 -7.09 0.34 -6.36
C ASN A 55 -6.83 -1.11 -5.91
N PRO A 56 -6.07 -1.32 -4.82
CA PRO A 56 -5.77 -2.64 -4.29
C PRO A 56 -6.97 -3.32 -3.61
N SER A 57 -8.07 -2.59 -3.36
CA SER A 57 -9.25 -3.13 -2.69
C SER A 57 -10.06 -4.03 -3.62
N PRO A 58 -10.34 -5.30 -3.24
CA PRO A 58 -11.18 -6.20 -4.05
C PRO A 58 -12.60 -5.69 -4.25
N SER A 59 -13.10 -4.84 -3.34
CA SER A 59 -14.42 -4.21 -3.44
C SER A 59 -14.38 -2.86 -4.16
N GLY A 60 -13.20 -2.35 -4.55
CA GLY A 60 -13.03 -1.02 -5.13
C GLY A 60 -13.34 0.11 -4.15
N ASP A 61 -12.92 -0.04 -2.89
CA ASP A 61 -13.12 0.99 -1.86
C ASP A 61 -12.41 2.32 -2.24
N PRO A 62 -13.16 3.44 -2.38
CA PRO A 62 -12.58 4.74 -2.75
C PRO A 62 -11.52 5.27 -1.78
N TRP A 63 -11.47 4.76 -0.54
CA TRP A 63 -10.43 5.13 0.41
C TRP A 63 -9.02 4.90 -0.16
N PHE A 64 -8.84 3.87 -0.98
CA PHE A 64 -7.56 3.53 -1.60
C PHE A 64 -7.29 4.27 -2.92
N ASP A 65 -8.26 5.03 -3.44
CA ASP A 65 -8.03 5.91 -4.60
C ASP A 65 -7.41 7.25 -4.16
N ASP A 66 -7.47 7.58 -2.87
CA ASP A 66 -6.86 8.78 -2.30
C ASP A 66 -5.31 8.64 -2.21
N PRO A 67 -4.54 9.53 -2.88
CA PRO A 67 -3.09 9.48 -2.86
C PRO A 67 -2.46 9.63 -1.46
N GLU A 68 -3.06 10.40 -0.56
CA GLU A 68 -2.56 10.61 0.80
C GLU A 68 -2.72 9.35 1.65
N ASN A 69 -3.87 8.68 1.53
CA ASN A 69 -4.13 7.40 2.18
C ASN A 69 -3.13 6.34 1.70
N MET A 70 -2.92 6.25 0.38
CA MET A 70 -1.95 5.32 -0.20
C MET A 70 -0.51 5.63 0.19
N ALA A 71 -0.14 6.91 0.32
CA ALA A 71 1.16 7.31 0.84
C ALA A 71 1.34 6.87 2.30
N SER A 72 0.29 6.98 3.12
CA SER A 72 0.29 6.49 4.51
C SER A 72 0.53 4.98 4.59
N VAL A 73 -0.17 4.19 3.75
CA VAL A 73 -0.01 2.73 3.66
C VAL A 73 1.42 2.36 3.27
N ARG A 74 1.98 2.99 2.22
CA ARG A 74 3.36 2.73 1.74
C ARG A 74 4.38 3.03 2.83
N ARG A 75 4.25 4.17 3.52
CA ARG A 75 5.09 4.51 4.69
C ARG A 75 4.95 3.47 5.80
N GLY A 76 3.75 2.95 6.03
CA GLY A 76 3.49 1.84 6.96
C GLY A 76 4.33 0.60 6.66
N ILE A 77 4.33 0.16 5.41
CA ILE A 77 5.09 -1.01 4.96
C ILE A 77 6.60 -0.78 5.14
N GLU A 78 7.09 0.43 4.85
CA GLU A 78 8.50 0.79 5.06
C GLU A 78 8.89 0.81 6.54
N ASP A 79 8.05 1.35 7.42
CA ASP A 79 8.31 1.39 8.85
C ASP A 79 8.36 -0.02 9.45
N ILE A 80 7.48 -0.93 9.00
CA ILE A 80 7.50 -2.35 9.39
C ILE A 80 8.81 -3.01 8.95
N LYS A 81 9.20 -2.84 7.68
CA LYS A 81 10.45 -3.38 7.15
C LYS A 81 11.69 -2.83 7.88
N ALA A 82 11.63 -1.57 8.29
CA ALA A 82 12.68 -0.90 9.04
C ALA A 82 12.67 -1.22 10.55
N GLY A 83 11.73 -2.04 11.05
CA GLY A 83 11.61 -2.35 12.47
C GLY A 83 11.22 -1.16 13.34
N ARG A 84 10.61 -0.12 12.76
CA ARG A 84 10.20 1.11 13.46
C ARG A 84 8.80 1.02 14.08
N CYS A 85 8.14 -0.12 13.95
CA CYS A 85 6.82 -0.38 14.52
C CYS A 85 6.90 -1.26 15.78
N ARG A 86 5.96 -1.07 16.69
CA ARG A 86 5.72 -1.99 17.82
C ARG A 86 4.44 -2.77 17.56
N ALA A 87 4.54 -4.09 17.54
CA ALA A 87 3.38 -4.96 17.54
C ALA A 87 2.78 -5.04 18.95
N TYR A 88 1.46 -5.09 19.02
CA TYR A 88 0.71 -5.38 20.24
C TYR A 88 -0.26 -6.51 19.94
N SER A 89 -0.37 -7.46 20.86
CA SER A 89 -1.45 -8.44 20.89
C SER A 89 -2.77 -7.78 21.29
N MET A 90 -3.88 -8.46 21.02
CA MET A 90 -5.20 -7.99 21.42
C MET A 90 -5.33 -7.86 22.95
N ASP A 91 -4.75 -8.81 23.69
CA ASP A 91 -4.73 -8.78 25.16
C ASP A 91 -3.93 -7.58 25.68
N GLU A 92 -2.74 -7.30 25.12
CA GLU A 92 -1.98 -6.11 25.50
C GLU A 92 -2.75 -4.81 25.24
N ILE A 93 -3.47 -4.71 24.13
CA ILE A 93 -4.32 -3.54 23.85
C ILE A 93 -5.46 -3.43 24.86
N ARG A 94 -6.10 -4.56 25.21
CA ARG A 94 -7.16 -4.60 26.22
C ARG A 94 -6.64 -4.17 27.58
N ASP A 95 -5.46 -4.60 27.99
CA ASP A 95 -4.91 -4.25 29.29
C ASP A 95 -4.50 -2.76 29.31
N LEU A 96 -3.86 -2.28 28.24
CA LEU A 96 -3.43 -0.88 28.12
C LEU A 96 -4.58 0.12 28.10
N LEU A 97 -5.69 -0.22 27.44
CA LEU A 97 -6.81 0.71 27.24
C LEU A 97 -7.99 0.39 28.15
N GLY A 98 -8.31 -0.87 28.40
CA GLY A 98 -9.38 -1.27 29.30
C GLY A 98 -9.03 -1.07 30.77
N GLU A 99 -7.87 -1.58 31.21
CA GLU A 99 -7.50 -1.57 32.64
C GLU A 99 -6.69 -0.34 33.05
N HIS A 100 -5.83 0.14 32.16
CA HIS A 100 -4.93 1.27 32.44
C HIS A 100 -5.13 2.50 31.55
N PRO A 101 -6.36 2.95 31.23
CA PRO A 101 -6.59 4.02 30.26
C PRO A 101 -5.97 5.37 30.64
N LYS A 102 -5.67 5.63 31.92
CA LYS A 102 -5.10 6.90 32.39
C LYS A 102 -3.66 6.75 32.89
N THR A 103 -3.10 5.54 32.85
CA THR A 103 -1.85 5.16 33.53
C THR A 103 -1.07 4.11 32.74
N GLY A 104 0.05 3.64 33.29
CA GLY A 104 0.86 2.58 32.67
C GLY A 104 1.88 3.09 31.65
N THR A 105 2.28 2.22 30.72
CA THR A 105 3.44 2.46 29.85
C THR A 105 3.14 3.42 28.69
N GLY A 106 4.18 4.08 28.19
CA GLY A 106 4.04 4.98 27.04
C GLY A 106 3.59 6.40 27.39
N GLN A 107 3.97 6.94 28.55
CA GLN A 107 3.78 8.37 28.89
C GLN A 107 2.36 8.86 28.57
N VAL A 108 1.40 8.34 29.33
CA VAL A 108 -0.01 8.69 29.17
C VAL A 108 -0.25 10.12 29.65
N GLU A 109 -0.80 10.96 28.78
CA GLU A 109 -0.99 12.38 29.04
C GLU A 109 -2.40 12.82 28.62
N GLN A 110 -3.06 13.60 29.47
CA GLN A 110 -4.29 14.28 29.09
C GLN A 110 -3.95 15.50 28.23
N LEU A 111 -4.61 15.61 27.08
CA LEU A 111 -4.41 16.71 26.15
C LEU A 111 -5.13 17.99 26.62
N LYS A 112 -4.67 19.14 26.13
CA LYS A 112 -5.12 20.48 26.52
C LYS A 112 -5.64 21.26 25.31
N GLY A 113 -6.32 22.37 25.55
CA GLY A 113 -6.86 23.25 24.50
C GLY A 113 -8.04 22.61 23.76
N GLU A 114 -8.04 22.69 22.43
CA GLU A 114 -9.10 22.11 21.56
C GLU A 114 -9.21 20.58 21.68
N LEU A 115 -8.16 19.92 22.17
CA LEU A 115 -8.14 18.47 22.41
C LEU A 115 -8.42 18.10 23.88
N SER A 116 -8.88 19.05 24.69
CA SER A 116 -9.28 18.79 26.08
C SER A 116 -10.32 17.66 26.13
N GLY A 117 -10.19 16.78 27.12
CA GLY A 117 -10.99 15.55 27.24
C GLY A 117 -10.46 14.35 26.47
N LYS A 118 -9.39 14.51 25.66
CA LYS A 118 -8.69 13.41 24.99
C LYS A 118 -7.40 13.04 25.73
N TRP A 119 -6.93 11.83 25.49
CA TRP A 119 -5.71 11.25 26.06
C TRP A 119 -4.76 10.86 24.93
N SER A 120 -3.46 10.96 25.21
CA SER A 120 -2.37 10.54 24.32
C SER A 120 -1.54 9.47 25.02
N ARG A 121 -1.26 8.37 24.32
CA ARG A 121 -0.30 7.34 24.74
C ARG A 121 0.73 7.11 23.64
N ARG A 122 2.00 7.07 24.03
CA ARG A 122 3.14 6.73 23.17
C ARG A 122 3.14 5.26 22.78
N ILE A 123 3.09 5.01 21.47
CA ILE A 123 3.25 3.67 20.87
C ILE A 123 4.70 3.45 20.47
N THR A 124 5.30 4.42 19.78
CA THR A 124 6.73 4.47 19.38
C THR A 124 7.29 5.87 19.66
N LYS A 125 8.57 6.14 19.35
CA LYS A 125 9.12 7.50 19.51
C LYS A 125 8.30 8.54 18.73
N GLY A 126 7.88 8.21 17.50
CA GLY A 126 7.10 9.08 16.62
C GLY A 126 5.57 8.95 16.75
N ASP A 127 5.07 7.79 17.15
CA ASP A 127 3.63 7.51 17.07
C ASP A 127 2.91 7.68 18.41
N ARG A 128 1.67 8.20 18.34
CA ARG A 128 0.77 8.37 19.49
C ARG A 128 -0.58 7.75 19.17
N LEU A 129 -1.15 7.03 20.15
CA LEU A 129 -2.54 6.62 20.16
C LEU A 129 -3.35 7.66 20.92
N ILE A 130 -4.44 8.13 20.32
CA ILE A 130 -5.25 9.21 20.87
C ILE A 130 -6.69 8.73 21.01
N TYR A 131 -7.23 8.86 22.22
CA TYR A 131 -8.50 8.26 22.63
C TYR A 131 -9.22 9.12 23.66
N THR A 132 -10.50 8.82 23.87
CA THR A 132 -11.36 9.43 24.91
C THR A 132 -11.73 8.39 25.94
N ILE A 133 -12.26 8.82 27.09
CA ILE A 133 -12.77 7.93 28.13
C ILE A 133 -14.13 8.51 28.52
N GLU A 134 -15.18 7.71 28.41
CA GLU A 134 -16.52 8.05 28.89
C GLU A 134 -16.85 7.13 30.09
N ASP A 135 -17.79 7.52 30.94
CA ASP A 135 -18.07 6.87 32.24
C ASP A 135 -18.04 5.32 32.21
N GLU A 136 -17.40 4.69 33.21
CA GLU A 136 -17.18 3.23 33.41
C GLU A 136 -16.80 2.38 32.17
N LYS A 137 -16.65 2.99 31.00
CA LYS A 137 -16.47 2.34 29.70
C LYS A 137 -15.42 3.09 28.90
N VAL A 138 -14.28 2.45 28.69
CA VAL A 138 -13.25 3.05 27.84
C VAL A 138 -13.66 2.92 26.37
N PHE A 139 -14.23 3.99 25.81
CA PHE A 139 -14.43 4.13 24.38
C PHE A 139 -13.14 4.58 23.72
N VAL A 140 -12.41 3.63 23.15
CA VAL A 140 -11.23 3.93 22.32
C VAL A 140 -11.70 4.39 20.94
N THR A 141 -12.02 5.66 20.82
CA THR A 141 -12.18 6.29 19.50
C THR A 141 -10.80 6.50 18.92
N VAL A 142 -10.35 5.55 18.10
CA VAL A 142 -9.13 5.69 17.32
C VAL A 142 -9.39 6.71 16.21
N ILE A 143 -9.00 7.96 16.45
CA ILE A 143 -9.11 9.05 15.46
C ILE A 143 -8.12 8.82 14.31
N SER A 144 -6.99 8.15 14.59
CA SER A 144 -6.04 7.64 13.60
C SER A 144 -5.07 6.67 14.30
N LEU A 145 -4.88 5.48 13.74
CA LEU A 145 -3.72 4.63 14.04
C LEU A 145 -2.65 4.98 13.00
N LYS A 146 -1.83 5.98 13.36
CA LYS A 146 -0.71 6.57 12.60
C LYS A 146 -1.04 7.90 11.89
N GLY A 147 -0.60 8.98 12.52
CA GLY A 147 -0.56 10.34 11.98
C GLY A 147 0.27 11.22 12.93
N HIS A 148 1.32 11.86 12.41
CA HIS A 148 2.15 12.78 13.18
C HIS A 148 1.40 14.12 13.31
N TYR A 149 1.21 14.64 14.52
CA TYR A 149 0.43 15.88 14.79
C TYR A 149 1.02 17.18 14.21
N ARG A 150 2.05 17.12 13.36
CA ARG A 150 2.83 18.29 12.96
C ARG A 150 3.32 18.33 11.51
N ASP A 151 2.82 17.49 10.62
CA ASP A 151 3.12 17.64 9.19
C ASP A 151 1.94 18.36 8.51
N LYS A 152 1.96 19.70 8.56
CA LYS A 152 1.25 20.60 7.65
C LYS A 152 2.28 21.51 6.99
#